data_AF-A0A0P1AV53-F1
#
_entry.id   AF-A0A0P1AV53-F1
#
_cell.length_a   1.000
_cell.length_b   1.000
_cell.length_c   1.000
_cell.angle_alpha   90.00
_cell.angle_beta   90.00
_cell.angle_gamma   90.00
#
_symmetry.space_group_name_H-M   'P 1'
#
loop_
_entity.id
_entity.type
_entity.pdbx_description
1 polymer ?
#
loop_
_entity_poly.entity_id
_entity_poly.type
_entity_poly.pdbx_seq_one_letter_code
_entity_poly.pdbx_strand_id
1 'polypeptide(L)'
;MRRALGSEIKSLQYFLNRTVVLKQYREFLRITKPLEIDVRMDVRRQIREGFEAYRDEEDEGHTRLLLRQAREQLKMVSELVDTAQAQQRSESRSRLKKKAIENLSCTTDTWMDTPSKDVDGTEDIKGRLGTGWPWKSENRTNKFDLKGIKRR
;
A
#
# COMPACT_ATOMS: atom_id res chain seq x y z
N MET A 1 -30.46 19.06 -33.11
CA MET A 1 -30.82 18.25 -31.92
C MET A 1 -30.19 18.88 -30.70
N ARG A 2 -30.96 19.61 -29.88
CA ARG A 2 -30.47 20.12 -28.59
C ARG A 2 -30.41 18.92 -27.65
N ARG A 3 -29.23 18.57 -27.14
CA ARG A 3 -29.12 17.59 -26.05
C ARG A 3 -29.93 18.14 -24.89
N ALA A 4 -31.04 17.48 -24.55
CA ALA A 4 -31.76 17.79 -23.33
C ALA A 4 -30.80 17.52 -22.17
N LEU A 5 -30.21 18.59 -21.62
CA LEU A 5 -29.70 18.57 -20.26
C LEU A 5 -30.95 18.28 -19.43
N GLY A 6 -31.10 17.02 -18.99
CA GLY A 6 -32.19 16.60 -18.13
C GLY A 6 -32.35 17.57 -16.96
N SER A 7 -33.60 17.83 -16.60
CA SER A 7 -34.02 18.78 -15.57
C SER A 7 -33.40 18.46 -14.22
N GLU A 8 -32.24 19.05 -13.92
CA GLU A 8 -31.82 19.63 -12.63
C GLU A 8 -30.30 19.81 -12.64
N ILE A 9 -29.88 21.06 -12.75
CA ILE A 9 -28.50 21.42 -12.49
C ILE A 9 -28.29 21.24 -10.98
N LYS A 10 -27.55 20.18 -10.60
CA LYS A 10 -27.23 19.92 -9.20
C LYS A 10 -26.46 21.08 -8.58
N SER A 11 -26.65 21.31 -7.28
CA SER A 11 -25.99 22.39 -6.56
C SER A 11 -24.46 22.23 -6.60
N LEU A 12 -23.71 23.34 -6.48
CA LEU A 12 -22.26 23.28 -6.34
C LEU A 12 -21.85 22.41 -5.14
N GLN A 13 -22.61 22.51 -4.05
CA GLN A 13 -22.38 21.75 -2.82
C GLN A 13 -22.50 20.24 -3.06
N TYR A 14 -23.44 19.79 -3.89
CA TYR A 14 -23.54 18.39 -4.30
C TYR A 14 -22.22 17.88 -4.91
N PHE A 15 -21.62 18.63 -5.83
CA PHE A 15 -20.36 18.24 -6.45
C PHE A 15 -19.20 18.22 -5.46
N LEU A 16 -19.11 19.24 -4.60
CA LEU A 16 -18.10 19.29 -3.54
C LEU A 16 -18.24 18.10 -2.59
N ASN A 17 -19.44 17.84 -2.08
CA ASN A 17 -19.74 16.70 -1.22
C ASN A 17 -19.35 15.39 -1.90
N ARG A 18 -19.70 15.20 -3.17
CA ARG A 18 -19.34 14.01 -3.95
C ARG A 18 -17.82 13.81 -4.05
N THR A 19 -17.04 14.86 -4.23
CA THR A 19 -15.57 14.73 -4.23
C THR A 19 -15.02 14.28 -2.88
N VAL A 20 -15.61 14.77 -1.79
CA VAL A 20 -15.23 14.41 -0.41
C VAL A 20 -15.60 12.95 -0.13
N VAL A 21 -16.82 12.51 -0.49
CA VAL A 21 -17.27 11.11 -0.39
C VAL A 21 -16.28 10.17 -1.11
N LEU A 22 -15.93 10.48 -2.36
CA LEU A 22 -15.00 9.66 -3.13
C LEU A 22 -13.59 9.63 -2.54
N LYS A 23 -13.12 10.75 -1.98
CA LYS A 23 -11.83 10.80 -1.29
C LYS A 23 -11.85 9.87 -0.07
N GLN A 24 -12.90 9.95 0.74
CA GLN A 24 -13.06 9.17 1.95
C GLN A 24 -13.20 7.67 1.66
N TYR A 25 -14.00 7.30 0.66
CA TYR A 25 -14.09 5.91 0.20
C TYR A 25 -12.72 5.35 -0.19
N ARG A 26 -11.91 6.13 -0.92
CA ARG A 26 -10.54 5.72 -1.29
C ARG A 26 -9.62 5.58 -0.08
N GLU A 27 -9.80 6.40 0.96
CA GLU A 27 -9.05 6.29 2.21
C GLU A 27 -9.34 4.97 2.93
N PHE A 28 -10.60 4.57 3.04
CA PHE A 28 -10.98 3.25 3.56
C PHE A 28 -10.31 2.10 2.80
N LEU A 29 -10.30 2.16 1.46
CA LEU A 29 -9.64 1.14 0.65
C LEU A 29 -8.12 1.07 0.85
N ARG A 30 -7.48 2.22 1.15
CA ARG A 30 -6.04 2.29 1.43
C ARG A 30 -5.72 1.72 2.80
N ILE A 31 -6.46 2.09 3.83
CA ILE A 31 -6.23 1.63 5.21
C ILE A 31 -6.44 0.12 5.33
N THR A 32 -7.38 -0.45 4.59
CA THR A 32 -7.64 -1.90 4.59
C THR A 32 -6.65 -2.73 3.77
N LYS A 33 -5.75 -2.11 3.00
CA LYS A 33 -4.75 -2.81 2.17
C LYS A 33 -3.88 -3.85 2.90
N PRO A 34 -3.35 -3.58 4.11
CA PRO A 34 -2.44 -4.49 4.81
C PRO A 34 -3.13 -5.67 5.49
N LEU A 35 -4.46 -5.70 5.55
CA LEU A 35 -5.20 -6.86 6.03
C LEU A 35 -4.99 -8.08 5.12
N GLU A 36 -5.21 -9.28 5.67
CA GLU A 36 -5.24 -10.53 4.91
C GLU A 36 -6.30 -10.49 3.80
N ILE A 37 -6.08 -11.25 2.72
CA ILE A 37 -6.88 -11.15 1.48
C ILE A 37 -8.37 -11.35 1.75
N ASP A 38 -8.74 -12.42 2.45
CA ASP A 38 -10.15 -12.78 2.65
C ASP A 38 -10.87 -11.74 3.52
N VAL A 39 -10.27 -11.40 4.67
CA VAL A 39 -10.77 -10.37 5.59
C VAL A 39 -10.88 -9.01 4.88
N ARG A 40 -9.86 -8.64 4.09
CA ARG A 40 -9.86 -7.38 3.34
C ARG A 40 -11.00 -7.34 2.32
N MET A 41 -11.29 -8.43 1.65
CA MET A 41 -12.39 -8.49 0.67
C MET A 41 -13.75 -8.32 1.37
N ASP A 42 -13.93 -8.97 2.51
CA ASP A 42 -15.15 -8.85 3.31
C ASP A 42 -15.36 -7.43 3.83
N VAL A 43 -14.32 -6.84 4.44
CA VAL A 43 -14.39 -5.47 4.95
C VAL A 43 -14.66 -4.48 3.81
N ARG A 44 -14.02 -4.66 2.64
CA ARG A 44 -14.27 -3.79 1.47
C ARG A 44 -15.67 -3.94 0.89
N ARG A 45 -16.26 -5.14 0.94
CA ARG A 45 -17.64 -5.37 0.55
C ARG A 45 -18.59 -4.60 1.47
N GLN A 46 -18.42 -4.71 2.78
CA GLN A 46 -19.22 -3.97 3.76
C GLN A 46 -19.08 -2.45 3.60
N ILE A 47 -17.86 -1.95 3.39
CA ILE A 47 -17.63 -0.52 3.10
C ILE A 47 -18.40 -0.12 1.84
N ARG A 48 -18.32 -0.90 0.75
CA ARG A 48 -19.06 -0.61 -0.48
C ARG A 48 -20.57 -0.57 -0.22
N GLU A 49 -21.12 -1.57 0.46
CA GLU A 49 -22.54 -1.63 0.81
C GLU A 49 -22.98 -0.42 1.63
N GLY A 50 -22.18 0.00 2.61
CA GLY A 50 -22.45 1.19 3.41
C GLY A 50 -22.48 2.49 2.60
N PHE A 51 -21.59 2.66 1.63
CA PHE A 51 -21.61 3.82 0.73
C PHE A 51 -22.72 3.73 -0.32
N GLU A 52 -23.08 2.53 -0.78
CA GLU A 52 -24.17 2.31 -1.75
C GLU A 52 -25.55 2.53 -1.12
N ALA A 53 -25.72 2.27 0.18
CA ALA A 53 -26.97 2.50 0.91
C ALA A 53 -27.44 3.97 0.87
N TYR A 54 -26.52 4.93 0.79
CA TYR A 54 -26.80 6.37 0.76
C TYR A 54 -26.43 7.01 -0.59
N ARG A 55 -26.43 6.23 -1.67
CA ARG A 55 -26.03 6.69 -3.01
C ARG A 55 -26.92 7.80 -3.56
N ASP A 56 -28.22 7.68 -3.30
CA ASP A 56 -29.27 8.54 -3.85
C ASP A 56 -29.71 9.62 -2.84
N GLU A 57 -28.91 9.87 -1.82
CA GLU A 57 -29.16 10.93 -0.84
C GLU A 57 -28.95 12.30 -1.48
N GLU A 58 -29.97 13.16 -1.39
CA GLU A 58 -29.96 14.51 -1.98
C GLU A 58 -29.90 15.62 -0.93
N ASP A 59 -30.20 15.32 0.35
CA ASP A 59 -30.07 16.29 1.42
C ASP A 59 -28.59 16.57 1.72
N GLU A 60 -28.16 17.81 1.48
CA GLU A 60 -26.82 18.28 1.74
C GLU A 60 -26.48 18.26 3.23
N GLY A 61 -27.46 18.55 4.10
CA GLY A 61 -27.29 18.54 5.55
C GLY A 61 -27.02 17.13 6.06
N HIS A 62 -27.83 16.18 5.62
CA HIS A 62 -27.66 14.76 5.94
C HIS A 62 -26.33 14.21 5.39
N THR A 63 -25.98 14.53 4.14
CA THR A 63 -24.70 14.12 3.53
C THR A 63 -23.50 14.58 4.35
N ARG A 64 -23.52 15.80 4.88
CA ARG A 64 -22.44 16.33 5.73
C ARG A 64 -22.34 15.58 7.07
N LEU A 65 -23.48 15.24 7.67
CA LEU A 65 -23.53 14.44 8.89
C LEU A 65 -22.93 13.04 8.65
N LEU A 66 -23.37 12.38 7.58
CA LEU A 66 -22.85 11.06 7.17
C LEU A 66 -21.35 11.11 6.90
N LEU A 67 -20.85 12.14 6.20
CA LEU A 67 -19.42 12.33 5.99
C LEU A 67 -18.63 12.45 7.29
N ARG A 68 -19.18 13.17 8.29
CA ARG A 68 -18.56 13.27 9.62
C ARG A 68 -18.54 11.92 10.33
N GLN A 69 -19.67 11.21 10.37
CA GLN A 69 -19.75 9.86 10.95
C GLN A 69 -18.78 8.89 10.28
N ALA A 70 -18.70 8.92 8.95
CA ALA A 70 -17.77 8.10 8.20
C ALA A 70 -16.29 8.42 8.55
N ARG A 71 -15.96 9.64 9.00
CA ARG A 71 -14.57 9.97 9.42
C ARG A 71 -14.25 9.35 10.77
N GLU A 72 -15.22 9.37 11.67
CA GLU A 72 -15.12 8.70 12.96
C GLU A 72 -15.00 7.18 12.76
N GLN A 73 -15.80 6.61 11.86
CA GLN A 73 -15.66 5.20 11.44
C GLN A 73 -14.31 4.89 10.81
N LEU A 74 -13.77 5.76 9.96
CA LEU A 74 -12.44 5.58 9.37
C LEU A 74 -11.35 5.48 10.43
N LYS A 75 -11.44 6.31 11.48
CA LYS A 75 -10.51 6.28 12.61
C LYS A 75 -10.60 4.93 13.35
N MET A 76 -11.81 4.48 13.67
CA MET A 76 -12.02 3.18 14.32
C MET A 76 -11.49 2.03 13.46
N VAL A 77 -11.79 2.01 12.16
CA VAL A 77 -11.28 1.00 11.23
C VAL A 77 -9.75 1.01 11.17
N SER A 78 -9.12 2.18 11.20
CA SER A 78 -7.65 2.30 11.26
C SER A 78 -7.10 1.64 12.53
N GLU A 79 -7.64 1.97 13.70
CA GLU A 79 -7.21 1.40 14.97
C GLU A 79 -7.38 -0.12 15.02
N LEU A 80 -8.50 -0.64 14.50
CA LEU A 80 -8.72 -2.09 14.37
C LEU A 80 -7.73 -2.74 13.39
N VAL A 81 -7.45 -2.11 12.25
CA VAL A 81 -6.46 -2.62 11.29
C VAL A 81 -5.06 -2.65 11.90
N ASP A 82 -4.69 -1.62 12.67
CA ASP A 82 -3.39 -1.52 13.31
C ASP A 82 -3.20 -2.60 14.39
N THR A 83 -4.25 -2.87 15.18
CA THR A 83 -4.25 -3.96 16.17
C THR A 83 -4.21 -5.35 15.50
N ALA A 84 -5.00 -5.57 14.44
CA ALA A 84 -4.97 -6.82 13.67
C ALA A 84 -3.59 -7.07 13.05
N GLN A 85 -2.94 -6.04 12.49
CA GLN A 85 -1.57 -6.17 12.00
C GLN A 85 -0.56 -6.48 13.10
N ALA A 86 -0.71 -5.88 14.29
CA ALA A 86 0.16 -6.16 15.42
C ALA A 86 0.05 -7.64 15.84
N GLN A 87 -1.17 -8.20 15.84
CA GLN A 87 -1.41 -9.63 16.10
C GLN A 87 -0.81 -10.53 15.02
N GLN A 88 -0.97 -10.21 13.74
CA GLN A 88 -0.35 -10.98 12.65
C GLN A 88 1.19 -11.05 12.79
N ARG A 89 1.83 -9.94 13.20
CA ARG A 89 3.28 -9.89 13.44
C ARG A 89 3.70 -10.76 14.63
N SER A 90 2.92 -10.79 15.71
CA SER A 90 3.25 -11.60 16.89
C SER A 90 3.11 -13.10 16.61
N GLU A 91 2.06 -13.50 15.88
CA GLU A 91 1.85 -14.89 15.46
C GLU A 91 2.96 -15.37 14.53
N SER A 92 3.33 -14.56 13.54
CA SER A 92 4.43 -14.86 12.61
C SER A 92 5.76 -15.06 13.36
N ARG A 93 6.04 -14.21 14.36
CA ARG A 93 7.24 -14.32 15.20
C ARG A 93 7.22 -15.58 16.08
N SER A 94 6.05 -15.98 16.57
CA SER A 94 5.88 -17.20 17.37
C SER A 94 6.10 -18.47 16.53
N ARG A 95 5.62 -18.50 15.28
CA ARG A 95 5.82 -19.61 14.35
C ARG A 95 7.30 -19.76 13.98
N LEU A 96 8.02 -18.66 13.76
CA LEU A 96 9.47 -18.69 13.51
C LEU A 96 10.25 -19.24 14.71
N LYS A 97 9.88 -18.84 15.93
CA LYS A 97 10.51 -19.37 17.15
C LYS A 97 10.25 -20.87 17.32
N LYS A 98 9.02 -21.35 17.07
CA LYS A 98 8.70 -22.79 17.12
C LYS A 98 9.49 -23.58 16.07
N LYS A 99 9.57 -23.06 14.84
CA LYS A 99 10.35 -23.70 13.76
C LYS A 99 11.86 -23.71 14.04
N ALA A 100 12.38 -22.67 14.70
CA ALA A 100 13.78 -22.64 15.14
C ALA A 100 14.07 -23.65 16.27
N ILE A 101 13.12 -23.83 17.21
CA ILE A 101 13.23 -24.84 18.28
C ILE A 101 13.10 -26.26 17.73
N GLU A 102 12.20 -26.49 16.78
CA GLU A 102 12.02 -27.78 16.09
C GLU A 102 13.27 -28.15 15.27
N ASN A 103 13.84 -27.18 14.53
CA ASN A 103 15.12 -27.37 13.85
C ASN A 103 16.29 -27.63 14.81
N LEU A 104 16.27 -27.05 16.02
CA LEU A 104 17.27 -27.34 17.07
C LEU A 104 17.08 -28.73 17.69
N SER A 105 15.85 -29.26 17.71
CA SER A 105 15.55 -30.62 18.20
C SER A 105 15.91 -31.73 17.19
N CYS A 106 16.23 -31.37 15.94
CA CYS A 106 16.70 -32.30 14.90
C CYS A 106 18.24 -32.35 14.78
N THR A 107 18.98 -31.54 15.54
CA THR A 107 20.46 -31.53 15.54
C THR A 107 21.02 -31.99 16.87
N THR A 108 20.51 -33.11 17.38
CA THR A 108 21.06 -33.83 18.55
C THR A 108 21.51 -35.24 18.20
N ASP A 109 22.07 -35.43 17.00
CA ASP A 109 22.89 -36.61 16.72
C ASP A 109 23.94 -36.31 15.62
N THR A 110 25.03 -35.64 16.00
CA THR A 110 26.27 -35.68 15.23
C THR A 110 27.42 -35.66 16.21
N TRP A 111 27.59 -36.79 16.90
CA TRP A 111 28.81 -37.15 17.59
C TRP A 111 29.75 -37.79 16.56
N MET A 112 30.76 -37.05 16.12
CA MET A 112 32.17 -37.46 16.05
C MET A 112 32.98 -36.37 15.34
N ASP A 113 33.97 -35.87 16.06
CA ASP A 113 35.07 -35.05 15.59
C ASP A 113 35.78 -35.67 14.37
N THR A 114 36.34 -34.82 13.51
CA THR A 114 37.80 -34.79 13.30
C THR A 114 38.24 -33.49 12.62
N PRO A 115 39.41 -32.94 12.99
CA PRO A 115 39.88 -31.63 12.54
C PRO A 115 40.68 -31.77 11.24
N SER A 116 40.53 -30.81 10.32
CA SER A 116 41.46 -30.70 9.18
C SER A 116 41.57 -29.28 8.66
N LYS A 117 42.75 -28.71 8.97
CA LYS A 117 43.58 -27.83 8.14
C LYS A 117 42.97 -26.56 7.55
N ASP A 118 43.38 -25.46 8.16
CA ASP A 118 43.95 -24.26 7.53
C ASP A 118 43.87 -24.22 6.00
N VAL A 119 43.03 -23.33 5.48
CA VAL A 119 43.44 -22.45 4.37
C VAL A 119 42.92 -21.05 4.68
N ASP A 120 43.88 -20.13 4.67
CA ASP A 120 43.77 -18.70 4.83
C ASP A 120 42.62 -18.05 4.04
N GLY A 121 42.07 -17.01 4.65
CA GLY A 121 40.94 -16.28 4.13
C GLY A 121 41.19 -15.53 2.82
N THR A 122 40.09 -15.14 2.20
CA THR A 122 39.87 -13.77 1.72
C THR A 122 38.43 -13.63 1.25
N GLU A 123 37.59 -13.08 2.15
CA GLU A 123 36.53 -12.12 1.85
C GLU A 123 35.58 -12.40 0.67
N ASP A 124 34.58 -13.25 0.89
CA ASP A 124 33.44 -13.37 -0.03
C ASP A 124 32.48 -12.16 0.08
N ILE A 125 32.70 -11.21 -0.83
CA ILE A 125 31.70 -10.45 -1.60
C ILE A 125 30.59 -9.79 -0.77
N LYS A 126 30.98 -8.84 0.08
CA LYS A 126 30.08 -7.78 0.55
C LYS A 126 29.91 -6.74 -0.58
N GLY A 127 28.73 -6.69 -1.20
CA GLY A 127 28.31 -5.48 -1.94
C GLY A 127 27.93 -5.61 -3.42
N ARG A 128 27.33 -6.71 -3.87
CA ARG A 128 26.65 -6.73 -5.17
C ARG A 128 25.20 -6.22 -5.03
N LEU A 129 25.04 -4.92 -4.80
CA LEU A 129 23.76 -4.21 -4.95
C LEU A 129 23.97 -3.06 -5.95
N GLY A 130 23.41 -3.18 -7.16
CA GLY A 130 23.00 -1.99 -7.92
C GLY A 130 23.57 -1.72 -9.32
N THR A 131 24.23 -2.65 -10.02
CA THR A 131 24.49 -2.48 -11.47
C THR A 131 23.29 -2.91 -12.33
N GLY A 132 22.13 -2.30 -12.08
CA GLY A 132 20.90 -2.65 -12.81
C GLY A 132 19.75 -1.67 -12.65
N TRP A 133 20.02 -0.39 -12.37
CA TRP A 133 19.01 0.66 -12.36
C TRP A 133 19.09 1.50 -13.65
N PRO A 134 17.95 1.94 -14.21
CA PRO A 134 17.78 2.14 -15.66
C PRO A 134 18.36 3.44 -16.24
N TRP A 135 19.07 4.24 -15.45
CA TRP A 135 19.67 5.52 -15.90
C TRP A 135 21.17 5.45 -16.21
N LYS A 136 21.79 4.27 -16.22
CA LYS A 136 23.13 4.10 -16.83
C LYS A 136 23.00 4.01 -18.35
N SER A 137 22.49 5.06 -18.99
CA SER A 137 22.71 5.25 -20.42
C SER A 137 24.11 5.83 -20.61
N GLU A 138 25.04 5.00 -21.06
CA GLU A 138 26.28 5.45 -21.66
C GLU A 138 25.95 6.08 -23.03
N ASN A 139 25.34 7.26 -23.01
CA ASN A 139 25.23 8.11 -24.19
C ASN A 139 26.14 9.31 -23.96
N ARG A 140 27.35 9.21 -24.50
CA ARG A 140 28.18 10.38 -24.80
C ARG A 140 27.33 11.27 -25.72
N THR A 141 26.82 12.36 -25.19
CA THR A 141 26.19 13.40 -26.00
C THR A 141 27.25 13.96 -26.93
N ASN A 142 27.11 13.70 -28.24
CA ASN A 142 27.81 14.49 -29.25
C ASN A 142 27.39 15.94 -29.03
N LYS A 143 28.32 16.78 -28.56
CA LYS A 143 28.15 18.22 -28.50
C LYS A 143 27.97 18.71 -29.94
N PHE A 144 26.73 18.97 -30.34
CA PHE A 144 26.47 19.82 -31.48
C PHE A 144 26.62 21.26 -31.00
N ASP A 145 27.83 21.81 -31.20
CA ASP A 145 28.03 23.26 -31.09
C ASP A 145 27.25 23.92 -32.23
N LEU A 146 26.11 24.51 -31.88
CA LEU A 146 25.29 25.35 -32.75
C LEU A 146 26.10 26.60 -33.15
N LYS A 147 26.78 26.53 -34.29
CA LYS A 147 27.22 27.73 -35.00
C LYS A 147 25.99 28.46 -35.53
N GLY A 148 25.81 29.70 -35.07
CA GLY A 148 25.17 30.73 -35.88
C GLY A 148 23.85 31.28 -35.34
N ILE A 149 23.93 32.15 -34.33
CA ILE A 149 22.98 33.25 -34.19
C ILE A 149 23.73 34.52 -34.59
N LYS A 150 23.66 34.89 -35.88
CA LYS A 150 24.03 36.24 -36.31
C LYS A 150 22.90 37.18 -35.91
N ARG A 151 23.16 38.03 -34.93
CA ARG A 151 22.33 39.22 -34.70
C ARG A 151 22.54 40.16 -35.88
N ARG A 152 21.45 40.57 -36.53
CA ARG A 152 21.41 41.72 -37.42
C ARG A 152 20.20 42.54 -37.04
#